data_AF-C9R9L4-F1
#
_entry.id   AF-C9R9L4-F1
#
_cell.length_a   1.000
_cell.length_b   1.000
_cell.length_c   1.000
_cell.angle_alpha   90.00
_cell.angle_beta   90.00
_cell.angle_gamma   90.00
#
_symmetry.space_group_name_H-M   'P 1'
#
loop_
_entity.id
_entity.type
_entity.pdbx_description
1 polymer ?
#
loop_
_entity_poly.entity_id
_entity_poly.type
_entity_poly.pdbx_seq_one_letter_code
_entity_poly.pdbx_strand_id
1 'polypeptide(L)' 'MFKKCPGSSSLRTPELKIKKCPECGSEIEIFSTDLKASCEQCGFTVYNDLQSFQQLPYFPKQF' A
#
# COMPACT_ATOMS: atom_id res chain seq x y z
N MET A 1 15.21 -26.71 -12.06
CA MET A 1 14.52 -26.45 -10.77
C MET A 1 14.05 -25.00 -10.75
N PHE A 2 12.73 -24.76 -10.84
CA PHE A 2 12.17 -23.43 -10.59
C PHE A 2 12.25 -23.14 -9.09
N LYS A 3 13.32 -22.44 -8.66
CA LYS A 3 13.59 -22.17 -7.24
C LYS A 3 12.63 -21.15 -6.61
N LYS A 4 11.62 -20.69 -7.34
CA LYS A 4 10.72 -19.61 -6.92
C LYS A 4 9.33 -19.86 -7.50
N CYS A 5 8.30 -19.81 -6.65
CA CYS A 5 6.92 -19.73 -7.11
C CYS A 5 6.74 -18.40 -7.88
N PRO A 6 6.22 -18.39 -9.11
CA PRO A 6 6.11 -17.18 -9.93
C PRO A 6 5.27 -16.07 -9.28
N GLY A 7 4.31 -16.43 -8.43
CA GLY A 7 3.53 -15.48 -7.61
C GLY A 7 4.26 -14.88 -6.41
N SER A 8 5.53 -15.26 -6.13
CA SER A 8 6.27 -14.80 -4.95
C SER A 8 7.12 -13.55 -5.19
N SER A 9 7.25 -13.08 -6.43
CA SER A 9 8.15 -11.97 -6.78
C SER A 9 7.76 -10.64 -6.13
N SER A 10 6.46 -10.38 -5.92
CA SER A 10 5.92 -9.17 -5.27
C SER A 10 5.58 -9.35 -3.78
N LEU A 11 5.64 -10.59 -3.26
CA LEU A 11 5.31 -10.89 -1.86
C LEU A 11 6.47 -10.66 -0.88
N ARG A 12 7.69 -10.43 -1.38
CA ARG A 12 8.91 -10.51 -0.55
C ARG A 12 9.41 -9.19 0.00
N THR A 13 8.96 -8.05 -0.53
CA THR A 13 9.42 -6.74 -0.05
C THR A 13 8.34 -5.70 -0.27
N PRO A 14 7.71 -5.17 0.80
CA PRO A 14 6.80 -4.05 0.66
C PRO A 14 7.57 -2.81 0.15
N GLU A 15 6.93 -2.05 -0.73
CA GLU A 15 7.51 -0.80 -1.24
C GLU A 15 7.25 0.31 -0.22
N LEU A 16 8.32 0.94 0.28
CA LEU A 16 8.20 2.11 1.14
C LEU A 16 7.90 3.34 0.29
N LYS A 17 6.85 4.08 0.63
CA LYS A 17 6.49 5.34 0.00
C LYS A 17 6.56 6.48 1.02
N ILE A 18 7.07 7.62 0.59
CA ILE A 18 7.09 8.85 1.38
C ILE A 18 5.94 9.73 0.88
N LYS A 19 4.96 10.01 1.75
CA LYS A 19 3.86 10.94 1.49
C LYS A 19 4.04 12.21 2.33
N LYS A 20 3.54 13.34 1.86
CA LYS A 20 3.49 14.58 2.65
C LYS A 20 2.20 14.61 3.47
N CYS A 21 2.31 14.96 4.74
CA CYS A 21 1.16 15.18 5.61
C CYS A 21 0.34 16.37 5.08
N PRO A 22 -0.97 16.22 4.83
CA PRO A 22 -1.81 17.32 4.34
C PRO A 22 -2.02 18.41 5.40
N GLU A 23 -1.88 18.09 6.69
CA GLU A 23 -2.11 19.06 7.77
C GLU A 23 -0.87 19.91 8.10
N CYS A 24 0.32 19.29 8.15
CA CYS A 24 1.54 19.97 8.60
C CYS A 24 2.70 19.94 7.60
N GLY A 25 2.55 19.24 6.47
CA GLY A 25 3.60 19.14 5.43
C GLY A 25 4.80 18.24 5.77
N SER A 26 4.81 17.60 6.94
CA SER A 26 5.87 16.65 7.33
C SER A 26 5.87 15.40 6.45
N GLU A 27 6.98 14.68 6.44
CA GLU A 27 7.12 13.42 5.71
C GLU A 27 6.54 12.27 6.53
N ILE A 28 5.72 11.46 5.87
CA ILE A 28 5.09 10.28 6.42
C ILE A 28 5.57 9.09 5.60
N GLU A 29 6.22 8.17 6.29
CA GLU A 29 6.62 6.88 5.74
C GLU A 29 5.41 5.92 5.80
N ILE A 30 5.02 5.37 4.65
CA ILE A 30 3.93 4.39 4.56
C ILE A 30 4.34 3.25 3.61
N PHE A 31 4.21 2.00 4.04
CA PHE A 31 4.48 0.86 3.19
C PHE A 31 3.29 0.57 2.27
N SER A 32 3.55 -0.03 1.11
CA SER A 32 2.52 -0.44 0.15
C SER A 32 1.50 -1.41 0.75
N THR A 33 1.87 -2.10 1.83
CA THR A 33 1.01 -3.04 2.58
C THR A 33 0.27 -2.40 3.74
N ASP A 34 0.64 -1.18 4.15
CA ASP A 34 -0.08 -0.47 5.20
C ASP A 34 -1.40 0.06 4.66
N LEU A 35 -2.45 -0.04 5.47
CA LEU A 35 -3.75 0.59 5.20
C LEU A 35 -3.72 2.10 5.51
N LYS A 36 -2.95 2.47 6.53
CA LYS A 36 -2.85 3.85 7.03
C LYS A 36 -1.55 4.03 7.82
N ALA A 37 -1.08 5.26 7.91
CA ALA A 37 0.04 5.67 8.75
C ALA A 37 -0.32 6.98 9.49
N SER A 38 0.19 7.14 10.70
CA SER A 38 0.02 8.36 11.47
C SER A 38 1.20 9.30 11.23
N CYS A 39 0.93 10.60 11.17
CA CYS A 39 1.96 11.61 11.15
C CYS A 39 2.63 11.73 12.52
N GLU A 40 3.94 11.50 12.59
CA GLU A 40 4.73 11.64 13.83
C GLU A 40 4.77 13.08 14.36
N GLN A 41 4.49 14.08 13.52
CA GLN A 41 4.58 15.49 13.89
C GLN A 41 3.27 16.03 14.47
N CYS A 42 2.12 15.75 13.84
CA CYS A 42 0.83 16.32 14.25
C CYS A 42 -0.23 15.28 14.64
N GLY A 43 0.05 13.97 14.47
CA GLY A 43 -0.88 12.89 14.78
C GLY A 43 -1.96 12.62 13.73
N PHE A 44 -1.99 13.38 12.62
CA PHE A 44 -2.96 13.17 11.55
C PHE A 44 -2.77 11.80 10.87
N THR A 45 -3.86 11.03 10.72
CA THR A 45 -3.83 9.71 10.08
C THR A 45 -4.06 9.83 8.58
N VAL A 46 -3.08 9.39 7.78
CA VAL A 46 -3.18 9.32 6.32
C VAL A 46 -3.47 7.88 5.89
N TYR A 47 -4.43 7.70 5.00
CA TYR A 47 -4.77 6.39 4.44
C TYR A 47 -3.95 6.14 3.18
N ASN A 48 -3.51 4.89 3.01
CA ASN A 48 -2.92 4.47 1.76
C ASN A 48 -4.00 4.38 0.70
N ASP A 49 -3.63 4.61 -0.56
CA ASP A 49 -4.56 4.42 -1.65
C ASP A 49 -4.80 2.91 -1.75
N LEU A 50 -6.01 2.48 -1.38
CA LEU A 50 -6.41 1.10 -1.57
C LEU A 50 -6.22 0.81 -3.05
N GLN A 51 -5.26 -0.06 -3.39
CA GLN A 51 -5.13 -0.57 -4.74
C GLN A 51 -6.48 -1.21 -5.05
N SER A 52 -7.28 -0.47 -5.82
CA SER A 52 -8.56 -0.92 -6.36
C SER A 52 -8.31 -2.32 -6.87
N PHE A 53 -8.97 -3.32 -6.26
CA PHE A 53 -8.88 -4.71 -6.65
C PHE A 53 -8.79 -4.76 -8.15
N GLN A 54 -7.62 -5.15 -8.68
CA GLN A 54 -7.47 -5.33 -10.11
C GLN A 54 -8.57 -6.31 -10.48
N GLN A 55 -9.55 -5.82 -11.23
CA GLN A 55 -10.67 -6.63 -11.70
C GLN A 55 -10.06 -7.67 -12.63
N LEU A 56 -9.70 -8.82 -12.06
CA LEU A 56 -9.30 -9.97 -12.83
C LEU A 56 -10.49 -10.31 -13.73
N PRO A 57 -10.27 -10.55 -15.03
CA PRO A 57 -11.37 -10.81 -15.98
C PRO A 57 -12.21 -12.05 -15.63
N TYR A 58 -11.77 -12.83 -14.64
CA TYR A 58 -12.42 -14.05 -14.17
C TYR A 58 -13.16 -13.90 -12.83
N PHE A 59 -13.17 -12.73 -12.20
CA PHE A 59 -13.99 -12.50 -11.01
C PHE A 59 -15.32 -11.87 -11.43
N PRO A 60 -16.45 -12.60 -11.40
CA PRO A 60 -17.74 -12.01 -11.71
C PRO A 60 -18.06 -10.96 -10.65
N LYS A 61 -18.45 -9.76 -11.10
CA LYS A 61 -18.97 -8.72 -10.21
C LYS A 61 -20.22 -9.27 -9.54
N GLN A 62 -20.13 -9.50 -8.23
CA GLN A 62 -21.33 -9.71 -7.42
C GLN A 62 -21.97 -8.34 -7.22
N PHE A 63 -23.21 -8.23 -7.69
CA PHE A 63 -24.12 -7.10 -7.49
C PHE A 63 -24.48 -6.96 -6.02
#